data_AF-B0T3F3-F1
#
_entry.id   AF-B0T3F3-F1
#
_cell.length_a   1.000
_cell.length_b   1.000
_cell.length_c   1.000
_cell.angle_alpha   90.00
_cell.angle_beta   90.00
_cell.angle_gamma   90.00
#
_symmetry.space_group_name_H-M   'P 1'
#
loop_
_entity.id
_entity.type
_entity.pdbx_description
1 polymer ?
#
loop_
_entity_poly.entity_id
_entity_poly.type
_entity_poly.pdbx_seq_one_letter_code
_entity_poly.pdbx_strand_id
1 'polypeptide(L)'
;MERLGLYLALFLGALAFMEGFAWVTHRYVMHGVGWVWHKSHHEPRTGAFELNDLFAVVFAAPAIVAIYFGVHGIAWLLPVGLGITAYGVIYFAFHDGMVHQRFKVPLGKSRYWKQLIQAHRIHHAVHTKDGAVSFGFLLARPVRELKAKLRERGVDA
;
A
#
# COMPACT_ATOMS: atom_id res chain seq x y z
N MET A 1 -21.60 18.79 -17.26
CA MET A 1 -20.59 18.98 -16.21
C MET A 1 -20.86 18.14 -14.97
N GLU A 2 -22.12 17.97 -14.55
CA GLU A 2 -22.50 17.17 -13.36
C GLU A 2 -21.99 15.72 -13.38
N ARG A 3 -22.13 15.01 -14.52
CA ARG A 3 -21.65 13.64 -14.67
C ARG A 3 -20.12 13.52 -14.55
N LEU A 4 -19.39 14.50 -15.06
CA LEU A 4 -17.93 14.55 -14.91
C LEU A 4 -17.54 14.78 -13.45
N GLY A 5 -18.22 15.71 -12.77
CA GLY A 5 -18.01 15.96 -11.34
C GLY A 5 -18.22 14.70 -10.49
N LEU A 6 -19.31 13.97 -10.74
CA LEU A 6 -19.57 12.68 -10.08
C LEU A 6 -18.44 11.66 -10.34
N TYR A 7 -17.99 11.53 -11.58
CA TYR A 7 -16.96 10.55 -11.94
C TYR A 7 -15.62 10.88 -11.30
N LEU A 8 -15.25 12.17 -11.26
CA LEU A 8 -14.07 12.62 -10.55
C LEU A 8 -14.18 12.37 -9.05
N ALA A 9 -15.35 12.62 -8.44
CA ALA A 9 -15.58 12.35 -7.03
C ALA A 9 -15.47 10.85 -6.71
N LEU A 10 -16.03 9.97 -7.55
CA LEU A 10 -15.92 8.52 -7.38
C LEU A 10 -14.48 8.02 -7.55
N PHE A 11 -13.76 8.56 -8.55
CA PHE A 11 -12.35 8.23 -8.77
C PHE A 11 -11.47 8.64 -7.59
N LEU A 12 -11.56 9.91 -7.18
CA LEU A 12 -10.76 10.44 -6.06
C LEU A 12 -11.17 9.79 -4.73
N GLY A 13 -12.46 9.53 -4.55
CA GLY A 13 -12.99 8.82 -3.39
C GLY A 13 -12.45 7.40 -3.28
N ALA A 14 -12.47 6.64 -4.38
CA ALA A 14 -11.89 5.29 -4.40
C ALA A 14 -10.38 5.31 -4.18
N LEU A 15 -9.65 6.23 -4.83
CA LEU A 15 -8.21 6.40 -4.64
C LEU A 15 -7.85 6.70 -3.18
N ALA A 16 -8.58 7.61 -2.52
CA ALA A 16 -8.35 7.96 -1.12
C ALA A 16 -8.75 6.83 -0.17
N PHE A 17 -9.88 6.16 -0.43
CA PHE A 17 -10.35 5.01 0.35
C PHE A 17 -9.30 3.89 0.40
N MET A 18 -8.59 3.67 -0.70
CA MET A 18 -7.61 2.60 -0.80
C MET A 18 -6.46 2.72 0.21
N GLU A 19 -6.10 3.92 0.69
CA GLU A 19 -5.09 4.05 1.77
C GLU A 19 -5.58 3.43 3.08
N GLY A 20 -6.85 3.68 3.43
CA GLY A 20 -7.47 3.07 4.61
C GLY A 20 -7.62 1.55 4.45
N PHE A 21 -8.08 1.12 3.27
CA PHE A 21 -8.18 -0.31 2.95
C PHE A 21 -6.81 -1.02 3.01
N ALA A 22 -5.77 -0.41 2.45
CA ALA A 22 -4.41 -0.93 2.48
C ALA A 22 -3.90 -1.04 3.91
N TRP A 23 -4.11 -0.01 4.74
CA TRP A 23 -3.71 -0.05 6.15
C TRP A 23 -4.38 -1.20 6.92
N VAL A 24 -5.70 -1.35 6.78
CA VAL A 24 -6.47 -2.41 7.46
C VAL A 24 -5.99 -3.78 6.99
N THR A 25 -5.87 -3.96 5.68
CA THR A 25 -5.49 -5.23 5.08
C THR A 25 -4.05 -5.60 5.45
N HIS A 26 -3.13 -4.63 5.41
CA HIS A 26 -1.75 -4.83 5.81
C HIS A 26 -1.64 -5.26 7.29
N ARG A 27 -2.32 -4.56 8.20
CA ARG A 27 -2.26 -4.87 9.64
C ARG A 27 -2.97 -6.16 10.03
N TYR A 28 -4.16 -6.43 9.48
CA TYR A 28 -5.03 -7.50 9.99
C TYR A 28 -5.02 -8.75 9.11
N VAL A 29 -4.77 -8.61 7.81
CA VAL A 29 -4.73 -9.73 6.87
C VAL A 29 -3.29 -10.14 6.61
N MET A 30 -2.45 -9.24 6.09
CA MET A 30 -1.07 -9.57 5.69
C MET A 30 -0.18 -9.90 6.88
N HIS A 31 -0.27 -9.14 7.98
CA HIS A 31 0.37 -9.46 9.27
C HIS A 31 -0.46 -10.43 10.14
N GLY A 32 -1.51 -11.04 9.58
CA GLY A 32 -2.38 -12.00 10.25
C GLY A 32 -2.42 -13.34 9.51
N VAL A 33 -3.61 -13.74 9.05
CA VAL A 33 -3.81 -15.01 8.33
C VAL A 33 -3.02 -15.11 7.02
N GLY A 34 -2.72 -13.98 6.40
CA GLY A 34 -1.93 -13.85 5.18
C GLY A 34 -0.42 -13.79 5.40
N TRP A 35 0.06 -13.96 6.64
CA TRP A 35 1.49 -13.89 6.95
C TRP A 35 2.32 -14.89 6.17
N VAL A 36 1.78 -16.06 5.83
CA VAL A 36 2.48 -17.04 4.99
C VAL A 36 2.90 -16.48 3.63
N TRP A 37 2.13 -15.56 3.05
CA TRP A 37 2.51 -14.85 1.82
C TRP A 37 3.36 -13.63 2.11
N HIS A 38 3.01 -12.86 3.14
CA HIS A 38 3.66 -11.59 3.45
C HIS A 38 5.07 -11.75 4.04
N LYS A 39 5.35 -12.87 4.70
CA LYS A 39 6.65 -13.16 5.30
C LYS A 39 7.81 -13.06 4.31
N SER A 40 7.62 -13.52 3.06
CA SER A 40 8.65 -13.43 2.02
C SER A 40 9.11 -12.00 1.72
N HIS A 41 8.26 -11.03 2.07
CA HIS A 41 8.50 -9.61 1.86
C HIS A 41 9.23 -8.94 3.04
N HIS A 42 9.11 -9.51 4.24
CA HIS A 42 9.83 -9.06 5.44
C HIS A 42 11.23 -9.66 5.55
N GLU A 43 11.50 -10.78 4.88
CA GLU A 43 12.79 -11.46 4.95
C GLU A 43 13.75 -10.97 3.86
N PRO A 44 15.07 -10.92 4.13
CA PRO A 44 16.07 -10.66 3.10
C PRO A 44 15.96 -11.68 1.97
N ARG A 45 15.86 -11.19 0.72
CA ARG A 45 15.75 -12.05 -0.47
C ARG A 45 16.41 -11.42 -1.69
N THR A 46 16.59 -12.24 -2.73
CA THR A 46 17.01 -11.83 -4.07
C THR A 46 15.97 -12.24 -5.10
N GLY A 47 15.99 -11.63 -6.29
CA GLY A 47 15.11 -11.99 -7.40
C GLY A 47 13.92 -11.07 -7.62
N ALA A 48 13.24 -11.29 -8.75
CA ALA A 48 12.22 -10.39 -9.26
C ALA A 48 10.84 -10.58 -8.62
N PHE A 49 10.52 -11.78 -8.10
CA PHE A 49 9.21 -12.14 -7.56
C PHE A 49 9.29 -12.60 -6.11
N GLU A 50 8.16 -12.49 -5.42
CA GLU A 50 7.96 -12.96 -4.05
C GLU A 50 6.55 -13.52 -3.86
N LEU A 51 6.36 -14.40 -2.88
CA LEU A 51 5.03 -14.98 -2.60
C LEU A 51 4.01 -13.88 -2.23
N ASN A 52 4.50 -12.79 -1.63
CA ASN A 52 3.73 -11.57 -1.38
C ASN A 52 3.08 -10.96 -2.64
N ASP A 53 3.61 -11.20 -3.84
CA ASP A 53 3.04 -10.68 -5.10
C ASP A 53 1.64 -11.24 -5.38
N LEU A 54 1.25 -12.35 -4.72
CA LEU A 54 -0.13 -12.85 -4.76
C LEU A 54 -1.15 -11.81 -4.25
N PHE A 55 -0.76 -10.94 -3.30
CA PHE A 55 -1.63 -9.85 -2.87
C PHE A 55 -1.90 -8.84 -3.97
N ALA A 56 -0.91 -8.55 -4.83
CA ALA A 56 -1.13 -7.66 -5.98
C ALA A 56 -2.15 -8.27 -6.95
N VAL A 57 -2.10 -9.59 -7.19
CA VAL A 57 -3.08 -10.30 -8.03
C VAL A 57 -4.48 -10.24 -7.40
N VAL A 58 -4.60 -10.54 -6.10
CA VAL A 58 -5.89 -10.52 -5.39
C VAL A 58 -6.47 -9.10 -5.33
N PHE A 59 -5.66 -8.08 -5.06
CA PHE A 59 -6.13 -6.69 -4.98
C PHE A 59 -6.37 -6.03 -6.34
N ALA A 60 -5.82 -6.59 -7.42
CA ALA A 60 -6.20 -6.18 -8.77
C ALA A 60 -7.60 -6.66 -9.16
N ALA A 61 -8.09 -7.78 -8.60
CA ALA A 61 -9.38 -8.35 -8.97
C ALA A 61 -10.58 -7.39 -8.77
N PRO A 62 -10.73 -6.67 -7.63
CA PRO A 62 -11.78 -5.66 -7.48
C PRO A 62 -11.72 -4.55 -8.53
N ALA A 63 -10.52 -4.11 -8.91
CA ALA A 63 -10.35 -3.09 -9.95
C ALA A 63 -10.79 -3.63 -11.32
N ILE A 64 -10.36 -4.83 -11.68
CA ILE A 64 -10.73 -5.50 -12.94
C ILE A 64 -12.25 -5.68 -13.02
N VAL A 65 -12.88 -6.18 -11.95
CA VAL A 65 -14.33 -6.37 -11.87
C VAL A 65 -15.07 -5.04 -12.02
N ALA A 66 -14.64 -4.00 -11.30
CA ALA A 66 -15.25 -2.68 -11.38
C ALA A 66 -15.10 -2.05 -12.78
N ILE A 67 -13.92 -2.17 -13.40
CA ILE A 67 -13.69 -1.69 -14.77
C ILE A 67 -14.57 -2.47 -15.75
N TYR A 68 -14.59 -3.81 -15.66
CA TYR A 68 -15.38 -4.67 -16.54
C TYR A 68 -16.86 -4.29 -16.50
N PHE A 69 -17.49 -4.29 -15.32
CA PHE A 69 -18.89 -3.88 -15.22
C PHE A 69 -19.11 -2.40 -15.53
N GLY A 70 -18.12 -1.56 -15.25
CA GLY A 70 -18.09 -0.14 -15.61
C GLY A 70 -18.26 0.11 -17.11
N VAL A 71 -17.57 -0.67 -17.94
CA VAL A 71 -17.68 -0.57 -19.41
C VAL A 71 -18.86 -1.36 -19.99
N HIS A 72 -19.45 -2.30 -19.23
CA HIS A 72 -20.59 -3.13 -19.64
C HIS A 72 -21.95 -2.68 -19.07
N GLY A 73 -22.08 -1.43 -18.64
CA GLY A 73 -23.39 -0.81 -18.33
C GLY A 73 -23.57 -0.31 -16.91
N ILE A 74 -22.71 -0.68 -15.95
CA ILE A 74 -22.74 -0.13 -14.58
C ILE A 74 -21.75 1.03 -14.49
N ALA A 75 -22.04 2.11 -15.22
CA ALA A 75 -21.06 3.16 -15.57
C ALA A 75 -20.36 3.84 -14.37
N TRP A 76 -20.96 3.86 -13.18
CA TRP A 76 -20.34 4.43 -11.97
C TRP A 76 -19.18 3.57 -11.43
N LEU A 77 -19.10 2.29 -11.78
CA LEU A 77 -17.99 1.41 -11.37
C LEU A 77 -16.69 1.71 -12.12
N LEU A 78 -16.77 2.28 -13.33
CA LEU A 78 -15.58 2.61 -14.11
C LEU A 78 -14.63 3.58 -13.37
N PRO A 79 -15.06 4.78 -12.92
CA PRO A 79 -14.19 5.68 -12.17
C PRO A 79 -13.71 5.07 -10.85
N VAL A 80 -14.52 4.22 -10.19
CA VAL A 80 -14.10 3.50 -8.98
C VAL A 80 -12.96 2.54 -9.27
N GLY A 81 -13.11 1.69 -10.29
CA GLY A 81 -12.08 0.75 -10.71
C GLY A 81 -10.78 1.45 -11.13
N LEU A 82 -10.90 2.56 -11.88
CA LEU A 82 -9.75 3.39 -12.23
C LEU A 82 -9.07 4.03 -11.01
N GLY A 83 -9.83 4.44 -9.99
CA GLY A 83 -9.27 4.97 -8.74
C GLY A 83 -8.48 3.92 -7.95
N ILE A 84 -9.00 2.68 -7.89
CA ILE A 84 -8.31 1.54 -7.29
C ILE A 84 -7.02 1.23 -8.08
N THR A 85 -7.09 1.17 -9.41
CA THR A 85 -5.91 0.95 -10.26
C THR A 85 -4.87 2.05 -10.07
N ALA A 86 -5.28 3.32 -10.03
CA ALA A 86 -4.38 4.44 -9.81
C ALA A 86 -3.66 4.33 -8.45
N TYR A 87 -4.39 3.99 -7.38
CA TYR A 87 -3.76 3.71 -6.09
C TYR A 87 -2.76 2.55 -6.18
N GLY A 88 -3.12 1.45 -6.85
CA GLY A 88 -2.24 0.30 -7.05
C GLY A 88 -0.94 0.65 -7.79
N VAL A 89 -1.01 1.51 -8.81
CA VAL A 89 0.19 2.01 -9.53
C VAL A 89 1.05 2.88 -8.62
N ILE A 90 0.44 3.81 -7.86
CA ILE A 90 1.15 4.66 -6.91
C ILE A 90 1.83 3.81 -5.83
N TYR A 91 1.11 2.83 -5.30
CA TYR A 91 1.60 1.85 -4.34
C TYR A 91 2.82 1.13 -4.90
N PHE A 92 2.70 0.51 -6.08
CA PHE A 92 3.78 -0.29 -6.66
C PHE A 92 5.01 0.58 -6.95
N ALA A 93 4.83 1.80 -7.45
CA ALA A 93 5.94 2.73 -7.68
C ALA A 93 6.63 3.15 -6.36
N PHE A 94 5.87 3.44 -5.31
CA PHE A 94 6.42 3.83 -4.02
C PHE A 94 7.06 2.65 -3.29
N HIS A 95 6.29 1.59 -3.06
CA HIS A 95 6.66 0.43 -2.27
C HIS A 95 7.76 -0.37 -2.96
N ASP A 96 7.46 -0.96 -4.11
CA ASP A 96 8.37 -1.85 -4.82
C ASP A 96 9.49 -1.08 -5.52
N GLY A 97 9.20 0.12 -6.04
CA GLY A 97 10.17 0.98 -6.71
C GLY A 97 11.05 1.80 -5.75
N MET A 98 10.46 2.71 -4.97
CA MET A 98 11.25 3.64 -4.14
C MET A 98 11.77 3.02 -2.84
N VAL A 99 10.99 2.16 -2.17
CA VAL A 99 11.39 1.58 -0.88
C VAL A 99 12.24 0.33 -1.07
N HIS A 100 11.74 -0.65 -1.84
CA HIS A 100 12.38 -1.95 -2.03
C HIS A 100 13.30 -2.02 -3.26
N GLN A 101 13.30 -1.01 -4.12
CA GLN A 101 14.19 -0.90 -5.28
C GLN A 101 14.16 -2.14 -6.21
N ARG A 102 13.00 -2.79 -6.34
CA ARG A 102 12.79 -3.94 -7.26
C ARG A 102 12.92 -3.54 -8.73
N PHE A 103 12.70 -2.28 -9.05
CA PHE A 103 12.89 -1.70 -10.38
C PHE A 103 13.28 -0.21 -10.28
N LYS A 104 13.79 0.35 -11.37
CA LYS A 104 14.28 1.74 -11.39
C LYS A 104 13.13 2.73 -11.34
N VAL A 105 13.01 3.46 -10.22
CA VAL A 105 12.11 4.61 -10.05
C VAL A 105 12.92 5.78 -9.49
N PRO A 106 12.71 7.02 -9.95
CA PRO A 106 13.35 8.18 -9.35
C PRO A 106 13.04 8.26 -7.85
N LEU A 107 14.08 8.31 -7.03
CA LEU A 107 13.90 8.48 -5.59
C LEU A 107 13.35 9.87 -5.29
N GLY A 108 12.25 9.92 -4.53
CA GLY A 108 11.69 11.16 -4.03
C GLY A 108 12.67 11.89 -3.12
N LYS A 109 13.18 13.05 -3.55
CA LYS A 109 14.13 13.87 -2.74
C LYS A 109 13.45 14.69 -1.65
N SER A 110 12.12 14.82 -1.68
CA SER A 110 11.34 15.64 -0.75
C SER A 110 11.33 15.05 0.67
N ARG A 111 11.09 15.91 1.66
CA ARG A 111 10.94 15.50 3.07
C ARG A 111 9.83 14.46 3.23
N TYR A 112 8.73 14.61 2.48
CA TYR A 112 7.60 13.69 2.48
C TYR A 112 8.00 12.26 2.07
N TRP A 113 8.66 12.10 0.91
CA TRP A 113 9.06 10.77 0.45
C TRP A 113 10.09 10.12 1.37
N LYS A 114 11.07 10.89 1.85
CA LYS A 114 12.06 10.40 2.83
C LYS A 114 11.41 9.90 4.12
N GLN A 115 10.38 10.61 4.59
CA GLN A 115 9.61 10.26 5.79
C GLN A 115 8.84 8.95 5.59
N LEU A 116 8.17 8.77 4.45
CA LEU A 116 7.45 7.53 4.14
C LEU A 116 8.40 6.33 3.96
N ILE A 117 9.51 6.51 3.23
CA ILE A 117 10.52 5.45 3.04
C ILE A 117 11.08 5.00 4.40
N GLN A 118 11.41 5.94 5.29
CA GLN A 118 11.90 5.61 6.63
C GLN A 118 10.83 4.91 7.48
N ALA A 119 9.59 5.38 7.44
CA ALA A 119 8.49 4.75 8.16
C ALA A 119 8.27 3.29 7.73
N HIS A 120 8.34 3.02 6.42
CA HIS A 120 8.23 1.66 5.89
C HIS A 120 9.42 0.77 6.25
N ARG A 121 10.65 1.32 6.26
CA ARG A 121 11.82 0.57 6.73
C ARG A 121 11.74 0.21 8.20
N ILE A 122 11.23 1.13 9.04
CA ILE A 122 10.98 0.88 10.46
C ILE A 122 9.90 -0.19 10.65
N HIS A 123 8.87 -0.19 9.80
CA HIS A 123 7.87 -1.26 9.78
C HIS A 123 8.51 -2.63 9.54
N HIS A 124 9.40 -2.71 8.54
CA HIS A 124 10.13 -3.94 8.19
C HIS A 124 11.09 -4.44 9.26
N ALA A 125 11.58 -3.56 10.14
CA ALA A 125 12.47 -3.95 11.24
C ALA A 125 11.79 -4.87 12.28
N VAL A 126 10.45 -4.98 12.26
CA VAL A 126 9.70 -5.81 13.21
C VAL A 126 8.75 -6.73 12.48
N HIS A 127 8.92 -8.05 12.67
CA HIS A 127 8.17 -9.06 11.91
C HIS A 127 6.88 -9.52 12.61
N THR A 128 6.60 -9.02 13.81
CA THR A 128 5.37 -9.34 14.55
C THR A 128 4.34 -8.23 14.38
N LYS A 129 3.08 -8.58 14.11
CA LYS A 129 1.96 -7.65 14.00
C LYS A 129 1.85 -6.66 15.17
N ASP A 130 1.97 -7.15 16.41
CA ASP A 130 1.76 -6.31 17.60
C ASP A 130 2.96 -5.44 17.93
N GLY A 131 4.17 -5.91 17.62
CA GLY A 131 5.41 -5.14 17.73
C GLY A 131 5.57 -4.08 16.62
N ALA A 132 5.13 -4.39 15.40
CA ALA A 132 5.30 -3.53 14.24
C ALA A 132 4.51 -2.22 14.34
N VAL A 133 5.07 -1.19 13.70
CA VAL A 133 4.49 0.15 13.58
C VAL A 133 4.37 0.51 12.10
N SER A 134 3.57 1.53 11.77
CA SER A 134 3.40 2.05 10.41
C SER A 134 2.96 1.03 9.36
N PHE A 135 1.64 0.75 9.28
CA PHE A 135 1.06 -0.14 8.25
C PHE A 135 0.54 0.60 7.02
N GLY A 136 0.54 1.94 7.04
CA GLY A 136 0.12 2.77 5.91
C GLY A 136 1.26 2.98 4.91
N PHE A 137 0.92 3.34 3.68
CA PHE A 137 1.87 3.44 2.58
C PHE A 137 2.11 4.90 2.19
N LEU A 138 1.03 5.65 1.96
CA LEU A 138 1.10 7.07 1.60
C LEU A 138 0.89 7.98 2.81
N LEU A 139 0.33 7.47 3.90
CA LEU A 139 0.18 8.20 5.15
C LEU A 139 0.89 7.46 6.29
N ALA A 140 1.92 8.11 6.84
CA ALA A 140 2.66 7.60 7.99
C ALA A 140 2.83 8.67 9.08
N ARG A 141 2.82 8.22 10.34
CA ARG A 141 3.17 9.06 11.49
C ARG A 141 4.64 9.50 11.40
N PRO A 142 5.02 10.66 11.97
CA PRO A 142 6.41 11.11 12.05
C PRO A 142 7.38 10.00 12.50
N VAL A 143 8.53 9.87 11.83
CA VAL A 143 9.52 8.80 12.14
C VAL A 143 9.94 8.83 13.61
N ARG A 144 10.03 10.02 14.20
CA ARG A 144 10.34 10.20 15.63
C ARG A 144 9.31 9.52 16.54
N GLU A 145 8.02 9.63 16.22
CA GLU A 145 6.94 8.98 16.99
C GLU A 145 6.97 7.47 16.80
N LEU A 146 7.22 7.00 15.58
CA LEU A 146 7.35 5.56 15.29
C LEU A 146 8.49 4.93 16.09
N LYS A 147 9.66 5.57 16.11
CA LYS A 147 10.82 5.11 16.91
C LYS A 147 10.55 5.15 18.41
N ALA A 148 9.89 6.20 18.92
CA ALA A 148 9.53 6.28 20.33
C ALA A 148 8.60 5.11 20.73
N LYS A 149 7.60 4.83 19.91
CA LYS A 149 6.67 3.72 20.12
C LYS A 149 7.33 2.35 20.08
N LEU A 150 8.37 2.16 19.26
CA LEU A 150 9.14 0.92 19.25
C LEU A 150 9.96 0.74 20.54
N ARG A 151 10.59 1.81 21.05
CA ARG A 151 11.29 1.78 22.34
C ARG A 151 10.35 1.47 23.49
N GLU A 152 9.16 2.06 23.51
CA GLU A 152 8.10 1.75 24.51
C GLU A 152 7.70 0.27 24.50
N ARG A 153 7.85 -0.40 23.36
CA ARG A 153 7.56 -1.84 23.17
C ARG A 153 8.77 -2.74 23.41
N GLY A 154 9.91 -2.19 23.83
CA GLY A 154 11.15 -2.95 24.05
C GLY A 154 11.81 -3.45 22.76
N VAL A 155 11.53 -2.81 21.62
CA VAL A 155 12.16 -3.13 20.34
C VAL A 155 13.25 -2.10 20.04
N ASP A 156 14.50 -2.56 19.95
CA ASP A 156 15.61 -1.75 19.43
C ASP A 156 15.60 -1.80 17.89
N ALA A 157 15.21 -0.69 17.26
CA ALA A 157 15.07 -0.53 15.80
C ALA A 157 15.63 0.81 15.30
#